data_AF-A0A7J9WKX1-F1
#
_entry.id   AF-A0A7J9WKX1-F1
#
_cell.length_a   1.000
_cell.length_b   1.000
_cell.length_c   1.000
_cell.angle_alpha   90.00
_cell.angle_beta   90.00
_cell.angle_gamma   90.00
#
_symmetry.space_group_name_H-M   'P 1'
#
loop_
_entity.id
_entity.type
_entity.pdbx_description
1 polymer ?
#
loop_
_entity_poly.entity_id
_entity_poly.type
_entity_poly.pdbx_seq_one_letter_code
_entity_poly.pdbx_strand_id
1 'polypeptide(L)'
;MAKEGTCRQHASFRPAFQASRDRPSVPMSTIGRPHRLLCTDAVWVLRDWPAMTDVSVLNREMFTEAEAARLLRVAQSTLHYWLEGGERRGKIYKPIIRVEPTGTRTVTWAEFVEAALLREYRRTHNVPMAELRACIDLVRGQYGVPYPLADRRPFVGGRELLLEAQELSGLDPDYCLVATVRGQLILTPPSESFFQRVAWEGDLAAGWRPHDDPHSPVLMAPDVRFGKPAIKGVSTGVLWEHEAAGEDVDEIAEAFDLSPNEVRWAIAYETSLRAA
;
A
#
# COMPACT_ATOMS: atom_id res chain seq x y z
N MET A 1 6.94 59.58 25.99
CA MET A 1 6.70 60.01 24.59
C MET A 1 5.81 58.93 23.97
N ALA A 2 4.48 59.11 24.01
CA ALA A 2 3.62 59.69 22.94
C ALA A 2 3.62 58.80 21.67
N LYS A 3 2.52 58.36 21.02
CA LYS A 3 1.05 58.58 21.00
C LYS A 3 0.44 57.35 20.27
N GLU A 4 -0.71 56.77 20.65
CA GLU A 4 -2.10 57.04 20.17
C GLU A 4 -2.34 57.12 18.64
N GLY A 5 -3.43 56.51 18.15
CA GLY A 5 -4.05 56.77 16.84
C GLY A 5 -4.52 55.51 16.07
N THR A 6 -5.67 54.87 16.31
CA THR A 6 -7.06 55.18 15.87
C THR A 6 -7.37 54.98 14.36
N CYS A 7 -8.25 54.00 14.08
CA CYS A 7 -9.42 54.01 13.17
C CYS A 7 -9.37 54.68 11.78
N ARG A 8 -9.79 53.97 10.71
CA ARG A 8 -11.02 54.28 9.93
C ARG A 8 -11.25 53.37 8.71
N GLN A 9 -12.52 52.98 8.56
CA GLN A 9 -13.18 52.56 7.32
C GLN A 9 -13.26 53.74 6.33
N HIS A 10 -13.29 53.47 5.02
CA HIS A 10 -14.14 54.10 4.00
C HIS A 10 -13.89 53.36 2.66
N ALA A 11 -14.92 52.70 2.10
CA ALA A 11 -15.84 53.22 1.08
C ALA A 11 -15.23 53.10 -0.34
N SER A 12 -15.71 52.13 -1.13
CA SER A 12 -16.75 52.31 -2.15
C SER A 12 -16.21 52.79 -3.49
N PHE A 13 -16.23 51.95 -4.53
CA PHE A 13 -16.50 52.40 -5.90
C PHE A 13 -17.04 51.23 -6.74
N ARG A 14 -18.34 51.32 -7.06
CA ARG A 14 -18.98 50.72 -8.24
C ARG A 14 -18.89 51.74 -9.39
N PRO A 15 -18.92 51.27 -10.65
CA PRO A 15 -20.11 51.45 -11.50
C PRO A 15 -20.44 50.13 -12.24
N ALA A 16 -21.69 49.61 -12.34
CA ALA A 16 -22.86 50.05 -13.13
C ALA A 16 -22.46 50.40 -14.58
N PHE A 17 -23.00 49.88 -15.69
CA PHE A 17 -24.31 49.33 -16.08
C PHE A 17 -24.07 48.78 -17.53
N GLN A 18 -24.73 47.74 -18.10
CA GLN A 18 -26.04 47.76 -18.79
C GLN A 18 -26.07 46.45 -19.66
N ALA A 19 -26.85 45.41 -19.36
CA ALA A 19 -28.23 45.11 -19.76
C ALA A 19 -28.48 44.71 -21.25
N SER A 20 -28.69 43.41 -21.50
CA SER A 20 -29.64 42.86 -22.49
C SER A 20 -30.14 41.50 -21.98
N ARG A 21 -31.34 41.43 -21.38
CA ARG A 21 -32.58 40.91 -22.00
C ARG A 21 -32.35 39.68 -22.89
N ASP A 22 -32.57 38.48 -22.34
CA ASP A 22 -33.75 37.68 -22.68
C ASP A 22 -33.92 36.50 -21.71
N ARG A 23 -35.15 36.35 -21.20
CA ARG A 23 -35.66 35.15 -20.51
C ARG A 23 -36.82 34.62 -21.34
N PRO A 24 -37.14 33.32 -21.19
CA PRO A 24 -38.52 32.93 -20.97
C PRO A 24 -38.72 32.34 -19.57
N SER A 25 -39.85 32.73 -18.99
CA SER A 25 -40.53 32.30 -17.75
C SER A 25 -40.98 30.84 -17.80
N VAL A 26 -41.13 30.08 -16.69
CA VAL A 26 -42.28 29.94 -15.74
C VAL A 26 -42.01 28.64 -14.90
N PRO A 27 -42.60 28.31 -13.71
CA PRO A 27 -43.02 29.05 -12.51
C PRO A 27 -42.36 28.53 -11.19
N MET A 28 -42.58 29.27 -10.09
CA MET A 28 -42.29 28.84 -8.70
C MET A 28 -43.35 27.89 -8.13
N SER A 29 -42.92 26.89 -7.36
CA SER A 29 -43.74 26.22 -6.34
C SER A 29 -42.86 25.75 -5.16
N THR A 30 -43.06 26.42 -4.02
CA THR A 30 -43.25 25.89 -2.65
C THR A 30 -42.21 24.96 -1.99
N ILE A 31 -41.49 25.54 -1.00
CA ILE A 31 -41.15 25.04 0.35
C ILE A 31 -40.96 23.52 0.57
N GLY A 32 -39.74 23.12 0.95
CA GLY A 32 -39.44 21.84 1.61
C GLY A 32 -37.98 21.74 2.10
N ARG A 33 -37.80 21.46 3.40
CA ARG A 33 -36.53 21.25 4.13
C ARG A 33 -35.82 19.91 3.74
N PRO A 34 -34.56 19.66 4.17
CA PRO A 34 -33.58 18.88 3.41
C PRO A 34 -33.84 17.37 3.46
N HIS A 35 -33.60 16.69 2.34
CA HIS A 35 -33.68 15.24 2.26
C HIS A 35 -32.45 14.61 2.92
N ARG A 36 -32.70 14.05 4.10
CA ARG A 36 -31.90 13.02 4.75
C ARG A 36 -31.87 11.82 3.79
N LEU A 37 -30.71 11.52 3.19
CA LEU A 37 -30.51 10.24 2.51
C LEU A 37 -30.16 9.22 3.60
N LEU A 38 -31.14 8.38 3.90
CA LEU A 38 -30.97 7.17 4.67
C LEU A 38 -30.27 6.17 3.75
N CYS A 39 -28.98 5.90 4.01
CA CYS A 39 -28.33 4.70 3.51
C CYS A 39 -28.84 3.52 4.35
N THR A 40 -29.87 2.85 3.86
CA THR A 40 -30.34 1.57 4.40
C THR A 40 -29.80 0.43 3.55
N ASP A 41 -29.15 -0.52 4.22
CA ASP A 41 -29.00 -1.93 3.88
C ASP A 41 -28.11 -2.29 2.67
N ALA A 42 -26.81 -2.06 2.81
CA ALA A 42 -25.80 -2.84 2.09
C ALA A 42 -25.68 -4.23 2.74
N VAL A 43 -26.60 -5.13 2.40
CA VAL A 43 -26.43 -6.57 2.65
C VAL A 43 -25.39 -7.08 1.67
N TRP A 44 -24.13 -7.06 2.07
CA TRP A 44 -23.04 -7.70 1.32
C TRP A 44 -23.21 -9.21 1.41
N VAL A 45 -23.93 -9.78 0.45
CA VAL A 45 -23.97 -11.23 0.25
C VAL A 45 -22.56 -11.68 -0.12
N LEU A 46 -21.88 -12.35 0.82
CA LEU A 46 -20.66 -13.13 0.60
C LEU A 46 -20.95 -14.16 -0.49
N ARG A 47 -20.67 -13.81 -1.73
CA ARG A 47 -20.81 -14.70 -2.88
C ARG A 47 -19.49 -15.45 -3.02
N ASP A 48 -19.54 -16.78 -2.92
CA ASP A 48 -18.40 -17.67 -3.21
C ASP A 48 -17.83 -17.29 -4.59
N TRP A 49 -16.58 -16.85 -4.59
CA TRP A 49 -15.88 -16.42 -5.81
C TRP A 49 -15.33 -17.66 -6.53
N PRO A 50 -15.68 -17.92 -7.79
CA PRO A 50 -15.03 -18.98 -8.55
C PRO A 50 -13.57 -18.61 -8.76
N ALA A 51 -12.65 -19.53 -8.45
CA ALA A 51 -11.22 -19.37 -8.67
C ALA A 51 -10.96 -18.96 -10.12
N MET A 52 -10.75 -17.66 -10.37
CA MET A 52 -10.22 -17.16 -11.63
C MET A 52 -8.75 -17.54 -11.67
N THR A 53 -8.49 -18.74 -12.17
CA THR A 53 -7.18 -19.21 -12.63
C THR A 53 -6.82 -18.47 -13.91
N ASP A 54 -6.50 -17.19 -13.79
CA ASP A 54 -5.44 -16.66 -14.63
C ASP A 54 -4.14 -17.06 -13.93
N VAL A 55 -3.18 -17.67 -14.65
CA VAL A 55 -1.87 -18.05 -14.08
C VAL A 55 -1.04 -16.77 -13.96
N SER A 56 -1.58 -15.83 -13.20
CA SER A 56 -0.97 -14.56 -12.86
C SER A 56 0.21 -14.84 -11.95
N VAL A 57 1.29 -14.10 -12.20
CA VAL A 57 2.52 -14.14 -11.40
C VAL A 57 2.25 -13.92 -9.91
N LEU A 58 1.16 -13.22 -9.58
CA LEU A 58 0.63 -12.99 -8.24
C LEU A 58 0.34 -14.28 -7.45
N ASN A 59 -0.15 -15.33 -8.11
CA ASN A 59 -0.58 -16.57 -7.46
C ASN A 59 0.56 -17.60 -7.27
N ARG A 60 1.77 -17.31 -7.77
CA ARG A 60 2.89 -18.25 -7.67
C ARG A 60 3.36 -18.36 -6.22
N GLU A 61 3.45 -19.58 -5.70
CA GLU A 61 4.10 -19.85 -4.41
C GLU A 61 5.60 -19.62 -4.53
N MET A 62 6.13 -18.64 -3.80
CA MET A 62 7.50 -18.17 -3.95
C MET A 62 8.40 -18.56 -2.79
N PHE A 63 7.86 -18.47 -1.57
CA PHE A 63 8.67 -18.53 -0.36
C PHE A 63 8.04 -19.46 0.67
N THR A 64 8.88 -20.02 1.54
CA THR A 64 8.39 -20.49 2.84
C THR A 64 8.02 -19.27 3.70
N GLU A 65 7.10 -19.44 4.63
CA GLU A 65 6.72 -18.39 5.58
C GLU A 65 7.94 -17.83 6.34
N ALA A 66 8.87 -18.69 6.73
CA ALA A 66 10.11 -18.28 7.40
C ALA A 66 11.02 -17.43 6.49
N GLU A 67 11.15 -17.82 5.21
CA GLU A 67 11.94 -17.05 4.24
C GLU A 67 11.30 -15.70 3.93
N ALA A 68 9.98 -15.68 3.71
CA ALA A 68 9.22 -14.44 3.50
C ALA A 68 9.35 -13.49 4.70
N ALA A 69 9.19 -14.00 5.93
CA ALA A 69 9.31 -13.19 7.14
C ALA A 69 10.71 -12.57 7.27
N ARG A 70 11.76 -13.34 6.99
CA ARG A 70 13.15 -12.84 6.97
C ARG A 70 13.33 -11.74 5.92
N LEU A 71 12.87 -11.96 4.68
CA LEU A 71 13.00 -11.00 3.59
C LEU A 71 12.22 -9.69 3.86
N LEU A 72 11.05 -9.79 4.50
CA LEU A 72 10.23 -8.66 4.94
C LEU A 72 10.74 -8.02 6.23
N ARG A 73 11.70 -8.62 6.92
CA ARG A 73 12.21 -8.19 8.23
C ARG A 73 11.10 -8.04 9.27
N VAL A 74 10.20 -9.00 9.30
CA VAL A 74 9.14 -9.13 10.31
C VAL A 74 9.30 -10.43 11.07
N ALA A 75 8.82 -10.49 12.31
CA ALA A 75 8.79 -11.75 13.04
C ALA A 75 7.94 -12.78 12.29
N GLN A 76 8.40 -14.03 12.22
CA GLN A 76 7.64 -15.08 11.52
C GLN A 76 6.22 -15.25 12.10
N SER A 77 6.06 -15.16 13.43
CA SER A 77 4.76 -15.22 14.09
C SER A 77 3.81 -14.09 13.68
N THR A 78 4.35 -12.91 13.36
CA THR A 78 3.57 -11.78 12.83
C THR A 78 3.07 -12.08 11.43
N LEU A 79 3.95 -12.53 10.53
CA LEU A 79 3.56 -12.90 9.17
C LEU A 79 2.55 -14.07 9.18
N HIS A 80 2.79 -15.07 10.03
CA HIS A 80 1.87 -16.18 10.25
C HIS A 80 0.48 -15.68 10.63
N TYR A 81 0.40 -14.76 11.58
CA TYR A 81 -0.87 -14.19 12.01
C TYR A 81 -1.56 -13.36 10.91
N TRP A 82 -0.80 -12.68 10.03
CA TRP A 82 -1.37 -11.98 8.87
C TRP A 82 -1.95 -12.92 7.81
N LEU A 83 -1.35 -14.10 7.63
CA LEU A 83 -1.75 -15.07 6.61
C LEU A 83 -2.80 -16.06 7.11
N GLU A 84 -2.71 -16.50 8.35
CA GLU A 84 -3.53 -17.59 8.90
C GLU A 84 -4.46 -17.13 10.04
N GLY A 85 -4.32 -15.89 10.50
CA GLY A 85 -5.06 -15.42 11.66
C GLY A 85 -4.52 -16.05 12.95
N GLY A 86 -5.35 -16.10 13.98
CA GLY A 86 -4.96 -16.73 15.24
C GLY A 86 -5.96 -16.54 16.37
N GLU A 87 -5.63 -17.04 17.55
CA GLU A 87 -6.46 -16.92 18.74
C GLU A 87 -5.78 -16.02 19.78
N ARG A 88 -6.53 -15.05 20.31
CA ARG A 88 -6.05 -14.22 21.42
C ARG A 88 -7.17 -13.99 22.43
N ARG A 89 -6.91 -14.36 23.69
CA ARG A 89 -7.86 -14.22 24.81
C ARG A 89 -9.23 -14.89 24.52
N GLY A 90 -9.22 -16.08 23.92
CA GLY A 90 -10.43 -16.83 23.57
C GLY A 90 -11.21 -16.29 22.38
N LYS A 91 -10.70 -15.26 21.68
CA LYS A 91 -11.28 -14.74 20.44
C LYS A 91 -10.45 -15.20 19.25
N ILE A 92 -11.11 -15.79 18.27
CA ILE A 92 -10.53 -16.17 16.98
C ILE A 92 -10.53 -14.95 16.06
N TYR A 93 -9.38 -14.70 15.45
CA TYR A 93 -9.17 -13.67 14.44
C TYR A 93 -8.90 -14.36 13.11
N LYS A 94 -9.64 -13.95 12.09
CA LYS A 94 -9.39 -14.39 10.71
C LYS A 94 -8.07 -13.78 10.19
N PRO A 95 -7.47 -14.36 9.13
CA PRO A 95 -6.34 -13.76 8.43
C PRO A 95 -6.57 -12.31 8.02
N ILE A 96 -5.52 -11.57 7.67
CA ILE A 96 -5.69 -10.24 7.05
C ILE A 96 -5.55 -10.35 5.53
N ILE A 97 -4.49 -11.01 5.09
CA ILE A 97 -4.10 -11.08 3.68
C ILE A 97 -4.91 -12.16 2.97
N ARG A 98 -4.99 -13.37 3.55
CA ARG A 98 -5.78 -14.46 2.97
C ARG A 98 -7.28 -14.25 3.21
N VAL A 99 -8.09 -14.70 2.27
CA VAL A 99 -9.56 -14.71 2.44
C VAL A 99 -9.94 -15.63 3.61
N GLU A 100 -9.41 -16.85 3.59
CA GLU A 100 -9.54 -17.86 4.64
C GLU A 100 -8.17 -18.51 4.91
N PRO A 101 -7.93 -19.03 6.13
CA PRO A 101 -6.69 -19.73 6.44
C PRO A 101 -6.57 -20.98 5.57
N THR A 102 -5.35 -21.27 5.13
CA THR A 102 -5.07 -22.41 4.24
C THR A 102 -4.41 -23.58 4.96
N GLY A 103 -3.84 -23.33 6.14
CA GLY A 103 -3.01 -24.29 6.86
C GLY A 103 -1.63 -24.51 6.25
N THR A 104 -1.31 -23.87 5.12
CA THR A 104 -0.03 -24.01 4.43
C THR A 104 1.04 -23.10 5.07
N ARG A 105 2.31 -23.42 4.79
CA ARG A 105 3.48 -22.61 5.19
C ARG A 105 4.21 -22.03 3.98
N THR A 106 3.57 -22.05 2.82
CA THR A 106 4.01 -21.38 1.59
C THR A 106 3.41 -19.98 1.54
N VAL A 107 4.09 -19.06 0.85
CA VAL A 107 3.65 -17.67 0.66
C VAL A 107 3.70 -17.36 -0.82
N THR A 108 2.58 -16.88 -1.37
CA THR A 108 2.50 -16.46 -2.78
C THR A 108 3.18 -15.11 -2.98
N TRP A 109 3.49 -14.76 -4.23
CA TRP A 109 4.04 -13.45 -4.54
C TRP A 109 3.11 -12.30 -4.12
N ALA A 110 1.80 -12.44 -4.35
CA ALA A 110 0.84 -11.42 -3.92
C ALA A 110 0.74 -11.30 -2.40
N GLU A 111 0.74 -12.43 -1.69
CA GLU A 111 0.77 -12.42 -0.21
C GLU A 111 2.01 -11.74 0.33
N PHE A 112 3.16 -11.98 -0.29
CA PHE A 112 4.42 -11.32 0.05
C PHE A 112 4.34 -9.80 -0.18
N VAL A 113 3.78 -9.36 -1.31
CA VAL A 113 3.62 -7.94 -1.64
C VAL A 113 2.64 -7.24 -0.69
N GLU A 114 1.48 -7.83 -0.39
CA GLU A 114 0.54 -7.25 0.58
C GLU A 114 1.16 -7.18 1.98
N ALA A 115 1.90 -8.21 2.39
CA ALA A 115 2.64 -8.19 3.66
C ALA A 115 3.73 -7.10 3.68
N ALA A 116 4.35 -6.79 2.54
CA ALA A 116 5.32 -5.70 2.41
C ALA A 116 4.69 -4.32 2.62
N LEU A 117 3.41 -4.13 2.26
CA LEU A 117 2.66 -2.93 2.63
C LEU A 117 2.37 -2.90 4.14
N LEU A 118 1.92 -4.02 4.72
CA LEU A 118 1.66 -4.07 6.17
C LEU A 118 2.90 -3.80 7.01
N ARG A 119 4.08 -4.20 6.53
CA ARG A 119 5.39 -3.89 7.13
C ARG A 119 5.65 -2.39 7.25
N GLU A 120 5.14 -1.55 6.35
CA GLU A 120 5.37 -0.09 6.42
C GLU A 120 4.79 0.55 7.67
N TYR A 121 3.82 -0.12 8.29
CA TYR A 121 3.22 0.33 9.54
C TYR A 121 4.06 -0.13 10.73
N ARG A 122 4.79 0.82 11.31
CA ARG A 122 5.78 0.63 12.40
C ARG A 122 5.22 0.04 13.71
N ARG A 123 3.90 -0.02 13.88
CA ARG A 123 3.22 -0.42 15.13
C ARG A 123 2.59 -1.81 15.03
N THR A 124 3.36 -2.80 14.55
CA THR A 124 2.85 -4.13 14.22
C THR A 124 2.16 -4.89 15.38
N HIS A 125 2.48 -4.57 16.63
CA HIS A 125 1.89 -5.23 17.81
C HIS A 125 0.57 -4.62 18.30
N ASN A 126 0.15 -3.46 17.77
CA ASN A 126 -1.09 -2.77 18.15
C ASN A 126 -1.94 -2.41 16.92
N VAL A 127 -1.86 -3.23 15.87
CA VAL A 127 -2.61 -3.04 14.64
C VAL A 127 -4.09 -3.32 14.90
N PRO A 128 -5.02 -2.47 14.41
CA PRO A 128 -6.46 -2.73 14.41
C PRO A 128 -6.78 -3.80 13.36
N MET A 129 -6.46 -5.05 13.71
CA MET A 129 -6.43 -6.16 12.74
C MET A 129 -7.79 -6.47 12.13
N ALA A 130 -8.88 -6.28 12.90
CA ALA A 130 -10.23 -6.55 12.42
C ALA A 130 -10.67 -5.48 11.42
N GLU A 131 -10.38 -4.21 11.73
CA GLU A 131 -10.70 -3.05 10.91
C GLU A 131 -9.86 -3.06 9.63
N LEU A 132 -8.57 -3.40 9.73
CA LEU A 132 -7.70 -3.54 8.57
C LEU A 132 -8.17 -4.68 7.65
N ARG A 133 -8.51 -5.84 8.22
CA ARG A 133 -9.10 -6.93 7.43
C ARG A 133 -10.40 -6.48 6.75
N ALA A 134 -11.30 -5.81 7.49
CA ALA A 134 -12.57 -5.34 6.94
C ALA A 134 -12.38 -4.33 5.81
N CYS A 135 -11.41 -3.41 5.92
CA CYS A 135 -11.02 -2.49 4.86
C CYS A 135 -10.57 -3.26 3.61
N ILE A 136 -9.66 -4.23 3.77
CA ILE A 136 -9.17 -5.06 2.65
C ILE A 136 -10.29 -5.88 2.02
N ASP A 137 -11.20 -6.45 2.83
CA ASP A 137 -12.36 -7.22 2.35
C ASP A 137 -13.31 -6.36 1.50
N LEU A 138 -13.51 -5.08 1.84
CA LEU A 138 -14.30 -4.14 1.03
C LEU A 138 -13.63 -3.87 -0.33
N VAL A 139 -12.33 -3.59 -0.33
CA VAL A 139 -11.56 -3.35 -1.56
C VAL A 139 -11.52 -4.61 -2.43
N ARG A 140 -11.34 -5.78 -1.81
CA ARG A 140 -11.39 -7.11 -2.45
C ARG A 140 -12.73 -7.34 -3.14
N GLY A 141 -13.83 -7.06 -2.45
CA GLY A 141 -15.19 -7.20 -2.98
C GLY A 141 -15.45 -6.31 -4.19
N GLN A 142 -14.93 -5.09 -4.18
CA GLN A 142 -15.12 -4.14 -5.27
C GLN A 142 -14.30 -4.48 -6.52
N TYR A 143 -13.05 -4.92 -6.37
CA TYR A 143 -12.18 -5.25 -7.50
C TYR A 143 -12.30 -6.70 -7.99
N GLY A 144 -12.88 -7.59 -7.20
CA GLY A 144 -13.02 -9.00 -7.58
C GLY A 144 -11.69 -9.73 -7.71
N VAL A 145 -10.68 -9.34 -6.93
CA VAL A 145 -9.35 -9.97 -6.93
C VAL A 145 -8.98 -10.37 -5.50
N PRO A 146 -8.35 -11.54 -5.28
CA PRO A 146 -8.04 -12.03 -3.93
C PRO A 146 -7.05 -11.13 -3.17
N TYR A 147 -6.13 -10.48 -3.89
CA TYR A 147 -5.07 -9.65 -3.33
C TYR A 147 -5.14 -8.23 -3.88
N PRO A 148 -6.13 -7.43 -3.44
CA PRO A 148 -6.37 -6.10 -4.00
C PRO A 148 -5.23 -5.12 -3.77
N LEU A 149 -4.38 -5.30 -2.75
CA LEU A 149 -3.27 -4.38 -2.46
C LEU A 149 -2.00 -4.73 -3.26
N ALA A 150 -1.97 -5.88 -3.93
CA ALA A 150 -0.99 -6.23 -4.97
C ALA A 150 -1.43 -5.76 -6.38
N ASP A 151 -2.57 -5.07 -6.47
CA ASP A 151 -3.09 -4.42 -7.67
C ASP A 151 -2.81 -2.91 -7.61
N ARG A 152 -2.49 -2.30 -8.74
CA ARG A 152 -2.16 -0.87 -8.83
C ARG A 152 -3.38 0.03 -8.69
N ARG A 153 -4.55 -0.43 -9.13
CA ARG A 153 -5.78 0.38 -9.30
C ARG A 153 -6.21 1.10 -8.01
N PRO A 154 -6.19 0.49 -6.80
CA PRO A 154 -6.53 1.19 -5.55
C PRO A 154 -5.69 2.44 -5.30
N PHE A 155 -4.40 2.43 -5.65
CA PHE A 155 -3.46 3.51 -5.31
C PHE A 155 -3.50 4.70 -6.28
N VAL A 156 -4.05 4.51 -7.48
CA VAL A 156 -4.06 5.52 -8.54
C VAL A 156 -5.48 6.03 -8.80
N GLY A 157 -6.37 5.17 -9.27
CA GLY A 157 -7.74 5.53 -9.65
C GLY A 157 -8.81 5.10 -8.66
N GLY A 158 -8.45 4.36 -7.61
CA GLY A 158 -9.36 3.81 -6.61
C GLY A 158 -9.26 4.44 -5.23
N ARG A 159 -8.73 5.67 -5.12
CA ARG A 159 -8.48 6.29 -3.81
C ARG A 159 -9.77 6.62 -3.07
N GLU A 160 -10.84 6.94 -3.79
CA GLU A 160 -12.17 7.14 -3.22
C GLU A 160 -12.69 5.86 -2.57
N LEU A 161 -12.49 4.72 -3.22
CA LEU A 161 -12.82 3.40 -2.65
C LEU A 161 -11.97 3.11 -1.42
N LEU A 162 -10.67 3.42 -1.44
CA LEU A 162 -9.82 3.26 -0.26
C LEU A 162 -10.31 4.12 0.91
N LEU A 163 -10.71 5.38 0.64
CA LEU A 163 -11.29 6.27 1.64
C LEU A 163 -12.59 5.71 2.22
N GLU A 164 -13.51 5.28 1.36
CA GLU A 164 -14.78 4.69 1.80
C GLU A 164 -14.55 3.42 2.63
N ALA A 165 -13.66 2.54 2.17
CA ALA A 165 -13.34 1.29 2.86
C ALA A 165 -12.75 1.54 4.25
N GLN A 166 -11.78 2.45 4.39
CA GLN A 166 -11.18 2.78 5.69
C GLN A 166 -12.17 3.47 6.64
N GLU A 167 -13.11 4.27 6.14
CA GLU A 167 -14.15 4.92 6.94
C GLU A 167 -15.19 3.91 7.43
N LEU A 168 -15.69 3.04 6.53
CA LEU A 168 -16.68 2.01 6.86
C LEU A 168 -16.12 0.96 7.81
N SER A 169 -14.84 0.61 7.68
CA SER A 169 -14.17 -0.33 8.58
C SER A 169 -13.80 0.30 9.93
N GLY A 170 -13.90 1.62 10.07
CA GLY A 170 -13.40 2.33 11.26
C GLY A 170 -11.89 2.19 11.45
N LEU A 171 -11.12 2.14 10.36
CA LEU A 171 -9.67 1.95 10.41
C LEU A 171 -9.02 3.12 11.15
N ASP A 172 -8.13 2.80 12.09
CA ASP A 172 -7.39 3.82 12.84
C ASP A 172 -6.55 4.68 11.86
N PRO A 173 -6.54 6.02 12.02
CA PRO A 173 -5.80 6.94 11.15
C PRO A 173 -4.33 6.60 10.94
N ASP A 174 -3.67 5.97 11.92
CA ASP A 174 -2.27 5.53 11.80
C ASP A 174 -2.07 4.45 10.72
N TYR A 175 -3.15 3.78 10.30
CA TYR A 175 -3.15 2.66 9.34
C TYR A 175 -3.86 2.97 8.03
N CYS A 176 -4.44 4.16 7.88
CA CYS A 176 -5.10 4.56 6.64
C CYS A 176 -4.13 4.55 5.45
N LEU A 177 -4.63 4.16 4.29
CA LEU A 177 -3.87 4.14 3.03
C LEU A 177 -3.95 5.49 2.31
N VAL A 178 -5.07 6.20 2.49
CA VAL A 178 -5.30 7.53 1.92
C VAL A 178 -5.71 8.54 2.98
N ALA A 179 -5.45 9.80 2.69
CA ALA A 179 -5.89 10.92 3.50
C ALA A 179 -6.35 12.08 2.61
N THR A 180 -7.27 12.88 3.15
CA THR A 180 -7.73 14.11 2.50
C THR A 180 -6.87 15.28 2.96
N VAL A 181 -6.09 15.85 2.05
CA VAL A 181 -5.28 17.05 2.29
C VAL A 181 -5.73 18.16 1.35
N ARG A 182 -6.20 19.27 1.91
CA ARG A 182 -6.71 20.43 1.15
C ARG A 182 -7.79 20.05 0.10
N GLY A 183 -8.64 19.08 0.44
CA GLY A 183 -9.72 18.59 -0.44
C GLY A 183 -9.28 17.63 -1.53
N GLN A 184 -8.01 17.18 -1.54
CA GLN A 184 -7.51 16.17 -2.47
C GLN A 184 -7.17 14.88 -1.74
N LEU A 185 -7.47 13.74 -2.36
CA LEU A 185 -7.08 12.42 -1.87
C LEU A 185 -5.64 12.09 -2.26
N ILE A 186 -4.81 11.91 -1.25
CA ILE A 186 -3.40 11.52 -1.40
C ILE A 186 -3.13 10.22 -0.65
N LEU A 187 -2.08 9.49 -1.05
CA LEU A 187 -1.59 8.36 -0.28
C LEU A 187 -0.97 8.87 1.03
N THR A 188 -1.16 8.12 2.11
CA THR A 188 -0.43 8.36 3.36
C THR A 188 1.06 8.02 3.18
N PRO A 189 1.97 8.54 4.03
CA PRO A 189 3.40 8.27 3.87
C PRO A 189 3.77 6.77 3.80
N PRO A 190 3.20 5.86 4.63
CA PRO A 190 3.43 4.42 4.49
C PRO A 190 2.95 3.86 3.14
N SER A 191 1.75 4.25 2.70
CA SER A 191 1.18 3.76 1.44
C SER A 191 1.94 4.30 0.23
N GLU A 192 2.40 5.55 0.26
CA GLU A 192 3.22 6.16 -0.80
C GLU A 192 4.60 5.49 -0.88
N SER A 193 5.26 5.28 0.27
CA SER A 193 6.54 4.55 0.38
C SER A 193 6.43 3.14 -0.21
N PHE A 194 5.37 2.41 0.13
CA PHE A 194 5.08 1.11 -0.48
C PHE A 194 4.89 1.23 -2.00
N PHE A 195 3.99 2.12 -2.44
CA PHE A 195 3.63 2.27 -3.85
C PHE A 195 4.85 2.59 -4.74
N GLN A 196 5.75 3.44 -4.27
CA GLN A 196 6.98 3.81 -4.98
C GLN A 196 8.01 2.68 -5.05
N ARG A 197 8.02 1.77 -4.08
CA ARG A 197 8.95 0.63 -4.04
C ARG A 197 8.46 -0.58 -4.83
N VAL A 198 7.17 -0.68 -5.11
CA VAL A 198 6.63 -1.69 -6.02
C VAL A 198 6.96 -1.32 -7.47
N ALA A 199 7.53 -2.26 -8.21
CA ALA A 199 7.63 -2.18 -9.66
C ALA A 199 6.34 -2.74 -10.26
N TRP A 200 5.63 -1.90 -11.01
CA TRP A 200 4.33 -2.23 -11.60
C TRP A 200 4.48 -2.57 -13.08
N GLU A 201 3.89 -3.69 -13.51
CA GLU A 201 3.69 -4.02 -14.93
C GLU A 201 2.19 -4.02 -15.21
N GLY A 202 1.73 -2.99 -15.93
CA GLY A 202 0.30 -2.66 -15.97
C GLY A 202 -0.23 -2.39 -14.56
N ASP A 203 -1.23 -3.19 -14.15
CA ASP A 203 -1.83 -3.13 -12.81
C ASP A 203 -1.24 -4.15 -11.83
N LEU A 204 -0.30 -5.01 -12.26
CA LEU A 204 0.24 -6.08 -11.43
C LEU A 204 1.55 -5.66 -10.75
N ALA A 205 1.71 -6.02 -9.47
CA ALA A 205 2.98 -5.91 -8.78
C ALA A 205 3.98 -6.93 -9.34
N ALA A 206 4.86 -6.50 -10.25
CA ALA A 206 5.85 -7.34 -10.93
C ALA A 206 7.22 -7.37 -10.21
N GLY A 207 7.42 -6.49 -9.23
CA GLY A 207 8.61 -6.49 -8.41
C GLY A 207 8.47 -5.63 -7.17
N TRP A 208 9.40 -5.77 -6.24
CA TRP A 208 9.43 -5.00 -5.00
C TRP A 208 10.86 -4.66 -4.59
N ARG A 209 11.09 -3.42 -4.18
CA ARG A 209 12.37 -2.95 -3.66
C ARG A 209 12.35 -3.06 -2.13
N PRO A 210 13.20 -3.91 -1.52
CA PRO A 210 13.17 -4.13 -0.07
C PRO A 210 13.79 -2.98 0.73
N HIS A 211 14.65 -2.17 0.11
CA HIS A 211 15.27 -1.02 0.76
C HIS A 211 14.25 0.13 0.92
N ASP A 212 14.38 0.94 1.97
CA ASP A 212 13.47 2.06 2.22
C ASP A 212 13.61 3.21 1.19
N ASP A 213 14.69 3.19 0.42
CA ASP A 213 14.90 4.08 -0.73
C ASP A 213 14.29 3.46 -2.01
N PRO A 214 13.27 4.09 -2.61
CA PRO A 214 12.63 3.59 -3.84
C PRO A 214 13.54 3.60 -5.07
N HIS A 215 14.69 4.28 -5.02
CA HIS A 215 15.68 4.28 -6.09
C HIS A 215 16.74 3.18 -5.93
N SER A 216 16.65 2.36 -4.88
CA SER A 216 17.55 1.22 -4.73
C SER A 216 17.48 0.31 -5.97
N PRO A 217 18.65 -0.12 -6.52
CA PRO A 217 18.69 -1.05 -7.63
C PRO A 217 18.38 -2.50 -7.20
N VAL A 218 18.34 -2.79 -5.89
CA VAL A 218 17.98 -4.11 -5.38
C VAL A 218 16.50 -4.35 -5.60
N LEU A 219 16.18 -5.35 -6.42
CA LEU A 219 14.82 -5.72 -6.80
C LEU A 219 14.58 -7.18 -6.48
N MET A 220 13.41 -7.45 -5.89
CA MET A 220 12.83 -8.78 -5.78
C MET A 220 11.76 -8.90 -6.85
N ALA A 221 11.86 -9.88 -7.74
CA ALA A 221 10.86 -10.10 -8.79
C ALA A 221 10.62 -11.60 -8.97
N PRO A 222 9.36 -12.05 -9.11
CA PRO A 222 8.99 -13.46 -9.12
C PRO A 222 9.61 -14.25 -10.28
N ASP A 223 9.89 -13.59 -11.41
CA ASP A 223 10.52 -14.20 -12.59
C ASP A 223 12.06 -14.06 -12.60
N VAL A 224 12.64 -13.44 -11.57
CA VAL A 224 14.09 -13.27 -11.42
C VAL A 224 14.54 -13.96 -10.14
N ARG A 225 15.45 -14.94 -10.28
CA ARG A 225 16.04 -15.67 -9.13
C ARG A 225 15.00 -16.19 -8.12
N PHE A 226 13.84 -16.63 -8.60
CA PHE A 226 12.75 -17.10 -7.74
C PHE A 226 12.33 -16.07 -6.68
N GLY A 227 12.23 -14.79 -7.05
CA GLY A 227 11.81 -13.73 -6.13
C GLY A 227 12.89 -13.24 -5.18
N LYS A 228 14.09 -13.85 -5.18
CA LYS A 228 15.17 -13.47 -4.27
C LYS A 228 15.78 -12.11 -4.66
N PRO A 229 16.31 -11.34 -3.69
CA PRO A 229 16.90 -10.04 -3.95
C PRO A 229 18.05 -10.12 -4.95
N ALA A 230 18.01 -9.25 -5.94
CA ALA A 230 18.98 -9.23 -7.03
C ALA A 230 19.23 -7.81 -7.54
N ILE A 231 20.37 -7.59 -8.19
CA ILE A 231 20.63 -6.44 -9.04
C ILE A 231 20.98 -6.98 -10.43
N LYS A 232 20.25 -6.57 -11.47
CA LYS A 232 20.44 -7.05 -12.85
C LYS A 232 20.55 -8.59 -12.97
N GLY A 233 19.81 -9.33 -12.13
CA GLY A 233 19.82 -10.79 -12.10
C GLY A 233 20.96 -11.43 -11.29
N VAL A 234 21.89 -10.63 -10.75
CA VAL A 234 22.96 -11.08 -9.85
C VAL A 234 22.47 -11.09 -8.41
N SER A 235 22.78 -12.16 -7.67
CA SER A 235 22.35 -12.33 -6.28
C SER A 235 23.03 -11.30 -5.37
N THR A 236 22.27 -10.60 -4.52
CA THR A 236 22.88 -9.74 -3.50
C THR A 236 23.76 -10.53 -2.53
N GLY A 237 23.31 -11.73 -2.14
CA GLY A 237 24.07 -12.62 -1.27
C GLY A 237 25.43 -13.04 -1.83
N VAL A 238 25.52 -13.29 -3.14
CA VAL A 238 26.80 -13.63 -3.80
C VAL A 238 27.73 -12.42 -3.77
N LEU A 239 27.23 -11.22 -4.11
CA LEU A 239 28.03 -9.99 -4.05
C LEU A 239 28.56 -9.72 -2.63
N TRP A 240 27.75 -9.99 -1.61
CA TRP A 240 28.17 -9.89 -0.21
C TRP A 240 29.19 -10.97 0.17
N GLU A 241 29.06 -12.20 -0.32
CA GLU A 241 30.02 -13.29 -0.06
C GLU A 241 31.41 -12.98 -0.63
N HIS A 242 31.50 -12.35 -1.80
CA HIS A 242 32.77 -11.88 -2.37
C HIS A 242 33.43 -10.80 -1.51
N GLU A 243 32.67 -9.80 -1.06
CA GLU A 243 33.22 -8.76 -0.16
C GLU A 243 33.66 -9.34 1.18
N ALA A 244 32.87 -10.27 1.75
CA ALA A 244 33.22 -10.97 2.98
C ALA A 244 34.47 -11.85 2.84
N ALA A 245 34.81 -12.28 1.61
CA ALA A 245 36.05 -12.99 1.29
C ALA A 245 37.26 -12.05 1.11
N GLY A 246 37.05 -10.74 1.13
CA GLY A 246 38.09 -9.71 1.06
C GLY A 246 38.35 -9.15 -0.34
N GLU A 247 37.49 -9.43 -1.32
CA GLU A 247 37.56 -8.81 -2.66
C GLU A 247 37.11 -7.34 -2.59
N ASP A 248 37.75 -6.48 -3.40
CA ASP A 248 37.39 -5.06 -3.44
C ASP A 248 36.09 -4.83 -4.26
N VAL A 249 35.34 -3.79 -3.90
CA VAL A 249 34.08 -3.43 -4.56
C VAL A 249 34.24 -3.24 -6.07
N ASP A 250 35.35 -2.64 -6.53
CA ASP A 250 35.60 -2.40 -7.95
C ASP A 250 35.90 -3.72 -8.69
N GLU A 251 36.60 -4.66 -8.06
CA GLU A 251 36.86 -6.01 -8.61
C GLU A 251 35.56 -6.81 -8.74
N ILE A 252 34.70 -6.78 -7.71
CA ILE A 252 33.38 -7.41 -7.73
C ILE A 252 32.50 -6.79 -8.82
N ALA A 253 32.53 -5.46 -8.94
CA ALA A 253 31.75 -4.74 -9.95
C ALA A 253 32.15 -5.17 -11.37
N GLU A 254 33.45 -5.26 -11.65
CA GLU A 254 33.97 -5.74 -12.93
C GLU A 254 33.58 -7.20 -13.20
N ALA A 255 33.72 -8.08 -12.21
CA ALA A 255 33.43 -9.51 -12.35
C ALA A 255 31.95 -9.81 -12.70
N PHE A 256 31.02 -8.98 -12.21
CA PHE A 256 29.58 -9.17 -12.38
C PHE A 256 28.92 -8.20 -13.37
N ASP A 257 29.69 -7.37 -14.09
CA ASP A 257 29.18 -6.32 -15.00
C ASP A 257 28.20 -5.35 -14.31
N LEU A 258 28.58 -4.92 -13.11
CA LEU A 258 27.83 -3.97 -12.27
C LEU A 258 28.63 -2.69 -12.08
N SER A 259 27.96 -1.63 -11.64
CA SER A 259 28.65 -0.44 -11.13
C SER A 259 29.08 -0.66 -9.67
N PRO A 260 30.16 -0.01 -9.21
CA PRO A 260 30.57 -0.04 -7.79
C PRO A 260 29.44 0.41 -6.84
N ASN A 261 28.61 1.35 -7.29
CA ASN A 261 27.45 1.80 -6.51
C ASN A 261 26.39 0.69 -6.37
N GLU A 262 26.10 -0.07 -7.42
CA GLU A 262 25.19 -1.23 -7.37
C GLU A 262 25.71 -2.30 -6.40
N VAL A 263 27.01 -2.60 -6.45
CA VAL A 263 27.62 -3.56 -5.52
C VAL A 263 27.49 -3.09 -4.07
N ARG A 264 27.76 -1.81 -3.79
CA ARG A 264 27.56 -1.23 -2.43
C ARG A 264 26.10 -1.34 -1.97
N TRP A 265 25.14 -1.12 -2.85
CA TRP A 265 23.72 -1.29 -2.54
C TRP A 265 23.38 -2.73 -2.14
N ALA A 266 23.91 -3.72 -2.88
CA ALA A 266 23.72 -5.13 -2.56
C ALA A 266 24.35 -5.50 -1.20
N ILE A 267 25.58 -5.07 -0.95
CA ILE A 267 26.30 -5.33 0.31
C ILE A 267 25.56 -4.69 1.49
N ALA A 268 25.11 -3.43 1.34
CA ALA A 268 24.36 -2.73 2.38
C ALA A 268 23.04 -3.45 2.69
N TYR A 269 22.34 -3.94 1.66
CA TYR A 269 21.12 -4.73 1.83
C TYR A 269 21.38 -6.01 2.64
N GLU A 270 22.37 -6.82 2.27
CA GLU A 270 22.70 -8.09 2.94
C GLU A 270 23.21 -7.88 4.37
N THR A 271 24.06 -6.89 4.57
CA THR A 271 24.57 -6.52 5.90
C THR A 271 23.42 -6.17 6.83
N SER A 272 22.48 -5.35 6.36
CA SER A 272 21.30 -4.96 7.12
C SER A 272 20.32 -6.12 7.32
N LEU A 273 20.20 -7.04 6.36
CA LEU A 273 19.35 -8.22 6.48
C LEU A 273 19.87 -9.21 7.52
N ARG A 274 21.20 -9.37 7.62
CA ARG A 274 21.86 -10.28 8.57
C ARG A 274 21.95 -9.74 9.99
N ALA A 275 21.84 -8.43 10.16
CA ALA A 275 21.83 -7.77 11.47
C ALA A 275 20.44 -7.76 12.14
N ALA A 276 19.37 -8.02 11.38
CA ALA A 276 17.98 -8.04 11.83
C ALA A 276 17.58 -9.40 12.41
#